data_AF-A0A8W8J1P2-F1
#
_entry.id   AF-A0A8W8J1P2-F1
#
_cell.length_a   1.000
_cell.length_b   1.000
_cell.length_c   1.000
_cell.angle_alpha   90.00
_cell.angle_beta   90.00
_cell.angle_gamma   90.00
#
_symmetry.space_group_name_H-M   'P 1'
#
loop_
_entity.id
_entity.type
_entity.pdbx_description
1 polymer ?
#
loop_
_entity_poly.entity_id
_entity_poly.type
_entity_poly.pdbx_seq_one_letter_code
_entity_poly.pdbx_strand_id
1 'polypeptide(L)'
;KGVLQPLFVAPLPSDKIPKNAKPGHFLLGSMSLLKNEPLTEASVVPFKYVITETAKKDNSKKEKKEGKDKGQKEGQKKEKTKDEEYKDALRDMQISWISKLEVDHSLYDDLRGQYPDHLPLFKARLEALDNHKDRKKFLAEIIDLSKLIISKIDQKDLMSFYGMKSDPRPDAATIKSEKDKLKDLLIDSYCRLGKAQATVLESREGEEEGSEGLPTVTADDIKETYQTLQQWVDLNDAKVSQFTMMYAQYMKQYGRALKIAQKLYQEKANPEMEMTALKILRELGWDHCVDHVENLLLVKCPKTYTPF
;
A
#
# COMPACT_ATOMS: atom_id res chain seq x y z
N LYS A 1 -62.76 -24.44 -15.54
CA LYS A 1 -62.43 -23.00 -15.64
C LYS A 1 -60.97 -22.83 -15.25
N GLY A 2 -60.10 -22.39 -16.17
CA GLY A 2 -58.73 -22.05 -15.81
C GLY A 2 -58.68 -20.70 -15.09
N VAL A 3 -57.83 -20.56 -14.08
CA VAL A 3 -57.59 -19.30 -13.36
C VAL A 3 -56.20 -18.80 -13.74
N LEU A 4 -56.09 -17.52 -14.12
CA LEU A 4 -54.81 -16.86 -14.37
C LEU A 4 -54.31 -16.25 -13.06
N GLN A 5 -53.08 -16.57 -12.66
CA GLN A 5 -52.44 -16.03 -11.45
C GLN A 5 -51.13 -15.33 -11.81
N PRO A 6 -51.04 -13.99 -11.70
CA PRO A 6 -49.80 -13.27 -11.92
C PRO A 6 -48.84 -13.47 -10.74
N LEU A 7 -47.55 -13.60 -11.05
CA LEU A 7 -46.45 -13.67 -10.07
C LEU A 7 -45.49 -12.51 -10.33
N PHE A 8 -45.00 -11.89 -9.25
CA PHE A 8 -44.09 -10.75 -9.31
C PHE A 8 -42.80 -11.08 -8.55
N VAL A 9 -41.66 -10.75 -9.14
CA VAL A 9 -40.33 -10.90 -8.51
C VAL A 9 -39.76 -9.50 -8.31
N ALA A 10 -39.49 -9.14 -7.05
CA ALA A 10 -38.89 -7.85 -6.73
C ALA A 10 -37.40 -7.80 -7.11
N PRO A 11 -36.85 -6.62 -7.40
CA PRO A 11 -35.41 -6.45 -7.62
C PRO A 11 -34.58 -6.97 -6.44
N LEU A 12 -33.44 -7.59 -6.74
CA LEU A 12 -32.52 -8.09 -5.72
C LEU A 12 -31.92 -6.91 -4.92
N PRO A 13 -31.95 -6.96 -3.58
CA PRO A 13 -31.30 -5.96 -2.74
C PRO A 13 -29.80 -5.83 -3.03
N SER A 14 -29.25 -4.63 -2.95
CA SER A 14 -27.85 -4.35 -3.30
C SER A 14 -26.83 -5.11 -2.44
N ASP A 15 -27.18 -5.42 -1.19
CA ASP A 15 -26.35 -6.20 -0.25
C ASP A 15 -26.33 -7.71 -0.59
N LYS A 16 -27.27 -8.18 -1.42
CA LYS A 16 -27.37 -9.58 -1.87
C LYS A 16 -26.75 -9.82 -3.25
N ILE A 17 -26.34 -8.75 -3.95
CA ILE A 17 -25.60 -8.87 -5.20
C ILE A 17 -24.19 -9.38 -4.89
N PRO A 18 -23.68 -10.42 -5.59
CA PRO A 18 -22.30 -10.89 -5.40
C PRO A 18 -21.31 -9.74 -5.57
N LYS A 19 -20.32 -9.64 -4.66
CA LYS A 19 -19.37 -8.50 -4.61
C LYS A 19 -18.60 -8.25 -5.92
N ASN A 20 -18.44 -9.29 -6.75
CA ASN A 20 -17.72 -9.21 -8.02
C ASN A 20 -18.64 -8.91 -9.22
N ALA A 21 -19.95 -8.84 -8.99
CA ALA A 21 -20.91 -8.60 -10.04
C ALA A 21 -21.08 -7.09 -10.28
N LYS A 22 -20.85 -6.66 -11.52
CA LYS A 22 -20.86 -5.26 -11.93
C LYS A 22 -22.06 -4.96 -12.83
N PRO A 23 -22.46 -3.69 -13.00
CA PRO A 23 -23.43 -3.32 -14.01
C PRO A 23 -23.04 -3.89 -15.39
N GLY A 24 -24.00 -4.49 -16.08
CA GLY A 24 -23.77 -5.20 -17.35
C GLY A 24 -23.46 -6.69 -17.19
N HIS A 25 -23.16 -7.17 -15.98
CA HIS A 25 -23.17 -8.61 -15.68
C HIS A 25 -24.62 -9.10 -15.55
N PHE A 26 -24.82 -10.40 -15.66
CA PHE A 26 -26.12 -11.03 -15.42
C PHE A 26 -25.95 -12.31 -14.61
N LEU A 27 -26.94 -12.62 -13.79
CA LEU A 27 -27.04 -13.88 -13.08
C LEU A 27 -27.88 -14.84 -13.94
N LEU A 28 -27.33 -16.02 -14.19
CA LEU A 28 -28.05 -17.11 -14.83
C LEU A 28 -28.53 -18.08 -13.76
N GLY A 29 -29.76 -18.51 -13.90
CA GLY A 29 -30.34 -19.57 -13.11
C GLY A 29 -31.50 -20.21 -13.86
N SER A 30 -32.37 -20.86 -13.12
CA SER A 30 -33.57 -21.44 -13.68
C SER A 30 -34.76 -21.25 -12.75
N MET A 31 -35.96 -21.28 -13.33
CA MET A 31 -37.23 -21.18 -12.63
C MET A 31 -38.06 -22.43 -12.91
N SER A 32 -38.61 -23.04 -11.87
CA SER A 32 -39.60 -24.11 -11.95
C SER A 32 -40.92 -23.64 -11.34
N LEU A 33 -42.03 -23.89 -12.04
CA LEU A 33 -43.38 -23.57 -11.56
C LEU A 33 -44.10 -24.80 -10.97
N LEU A 34 -43.47 -25.98 -11.03
CA LEU A 34 -44.01 -27.22 -10.48
C LEU A 34 -43.49 -27.43 -9.05
N LYS A 35 -44.38 -27.86 -8.16
CA LYS A 35 -44.06 -28.13 -6.75
C LYS A 35 -43.52 -29.54 -6.50
N ASN A 36 -43.69 -30.46 -7.47
CA ASN A 36 -43.32 -31.87 -7.33
C ASN A 36 -41.89 -32.13 -7.81
N GLU A 37 -40.99 -32.51 -6.90
CA GLU A 37 -39.56 -32.82 -7.15
C GLU A 37 -39.28 -33.72 -8.36
N PRO A 38 -40.00 -34.82 -8.65
CA PRO A 38 -39.68 -35.66 -9.80
C PRO A 38 -40.07 -35.04 -11.16
N LEU A 39 -40.91 -33.99 -11.18
CA LEU A 39 -41.30 -33.28 -12.41
C LEU A 39 -40.63 -31.91 -12.55
N THR A 40 -39.95 -31.42 -11.51
CA THR A 40 -39.29 -30.09 -11.55
C THR A 40 -38.14 -30.04 -12.55
N GLU A 41 -37.44 -31.15 -12.78
CA GLU A 41 -36.36 -31.24 -13.79
C GLU A 41 -36.88 -31.17 -15.24
N ALA A 42 -38.14 -31.57 -15.47
CA ALA A 42 -38.77 -31.54 -16.78
C ALA A 42 -39.41 -30.17 -17.12
N SER A 43 -39.53 -29.27 -16.15
CA SER A 43 -40.19 -27.96 -16.30
C SER A 43 -39.29 -26.81 -15.84
N VAL A 44 -38.04 -26.82 -16.30
CA VAL A 44 -37.03 -25.81 -15.99
C VAL A 44 -37.00 -24.75 -17.09
N VAL A 45 -37.29 -23.50 -16.75
CA VAL A 45 -37.17 -22.36 -17.66
C VAL A 45 -35.88 -21.59 -17.35
N PRO A 46 -34.99 -21.32 -18.33
CA PRO A 46 -33.80 -20.52 -18.09
C PRO A 46 -34.18 -19.10 -17.66
N PHE A 47 -33.57 -18.64 -16.58
CA PHE A 47 -33.80 -17.32 -16.00
C PHE A 47 -32.53 -16.49 -16.06
N LYS A 48 -32.65 -15.26 -16.56
CA LYS A 48 -31.56 -14.29 -16.67
C LYS A 48 -31.93 -13.02 -15.91
N TYR A 49 -31.18 -12.73 -14.85
CA TYR A 49 -31.32 -11.49 -14.09
C TYR A 49 -30.20 -10.52 -14.47
N VAL A 50 -30.54 -9.43 -15.15
CA VAL A 50 -29.55 -8.42 -15.57
C VAL A 50 -29.27 -7.48 -14.39
N ILE A 51 -27.99 -7.32 -14.05
CA ILE A 51 -27.57 -6.37 -13.03
C ILE A 51 -27.47 -5.01 -13.69
N THR A 52 -28.45 -4.16 -13.39
CA THR A 52 -28.46 -2.75 -13.78
C THR A 52 -27.63 -1.93 -12.81
N GLU A 53 -27.22 -0.73 -13.21
CA GLU A 53 -26.64 0.22 -12.27
C GLU A 53 -27.60 0.44 -11.10
N THR A 54 -27.18 0.08 -9.89
CA THR A 54 -27.86 0.57 -8.70
C THR A 54 -27.77 2.08 -8.75
N ALA A 55 -28.90 2.77 -8.86
CA ALA A 55 -28.93 4.23 -8.77
C ALA A 55 -28.12 4.59 -7.53
N LYS A 56 -26.94 5.19 -7.74
CA LYS A 56 -26.16 5.74 -6.64
C LYS A 56 -27.14 6.69 -5.95
N LYS A 57 -27.49 6.40 -4.69
CA LYS A 57 -28.00 7.47 -3.84
C LYS A 57 -26.87 8.50 -3.82
N ASP A 58 -27.03 9.55 -4.60
CA ASP A 58 -26.16 10.71 -4.57
C ASP A 58 -26.15 11.23 -3.13
N ASN A 59 -25.08 10.90 -2.40
CA ASN A 59 -24.76 11.53 -1.13
C ASN A 59 -24.12 12.89 -1.40
N SER A 60 -24.83 13.77 -2.11
CA SER A 60 -24.33 15.08 -2.53
C SER A 60 -25.43 16.14 -2.63
N LYS A 61 -26.20 16.34 -1.55
CA LYS A 61 -26.80 17.65 -1.26
C LYS A 61 -26.72 17.97 0.23
N LYS A 62 -25.55 18.45 0.66
CA LYS A 62 -25.46 19.34 1.82
C LYS A 62 -25.85 20.73 1.32
N GLU A 63 -27.13 21.05 1.48
CA GLU A 63 -27.65 22.39 1.22
C GLU A 63 -26.95 23.38 2.15
N LYS A 64 -26.37 24.43 1.55
CA LYS A 64 -26.06 25.68 2.24
C LYS A 64 -27.36 26.24 2.82
N LYS A 65 -27.44 26.32 4.15
CA LYS A 65 -28.31 27.29 4.84
C LYS A 65 -27.44 28.28 5.58
N GLU A 66 -27.32 29.46 4.99
CA GLU A 66 -27.03 30.69 5.70
C GLU A 66 -28.17 30.97 6.69
N GLY A 67 -27.83 31.40 7.91
CA GLY A 67 -28.83 31.85 8.89
C GLY A 67 -28.41 31.71 10.35
N LYS A 68 -27.42 32.51 10.77
CA LYS A 68 -27.34 33.26 12.04
C LYS A 68 -28.15 32.72 13.23
N ASP A 69 -27.48 32.24 14.29
CA ASP A 69 -27.53 32.92 15.59
C ASP A 69 -26.36 32.57 16.51
N LYS A 70 -26.04 33.53 17.37
CA LYS A 70 -24.86 33.63 18.24
C LYS A 70 -24.86 32.57 19.35
N GLY A 71 -23.70 31.93 19.55
CA GLY A 71 -23.39 31.18 20.76
C GLY A 71 -21.89 30.90 20.85
N GLN A 72 -21.20 31.70 21.65
CA GLN A 72 -19.77 31.61 21.93
C GLN A 72 -19.33 30.19 22.34
N LYS A 73 -18.22 29.70 21.75
CA LYS A 73 -17.09 29.13 22.49
C LYS A 73 -15.86 29.01 21.59
N GLU A 74 -14.85 29.77 21.98
CA GLU A 74 -13.54 29.89 21.34
C GLU A 74 -12.78 28.57 21.40
N GLY A 75 -12.50 28.00 20.24
CA GLY A 75 -11.37 27.12 19.99
C GLY A 75 -10.63 27.69 18.80
N GLN A 76 -9.57 28.46 19.05
CA GLN A 76 -8.76 29.11 18.03
C GLN A 76 -8.11 28.07 17.09
N LYS A 77 -8.76 27.76 15.97
CA LYS A 77 -8.04 27.57 14.71
C LYS A 77 -8.02 28.93 14.05
N LYS A 78 -6.85 29.59 14.00
CA LYS A 78 -6.62 30.71 13.09
C LYS A 78 -7.08 30.25 11.71
N GLU A 79 -8.12 30.86 11.16
CA GLU A 79 -8.40 30.74 9.73
C GLU A 79 -7.13 31.23 9.02
N LYS A 80 -6.50 30.32 8.27
CA LYS A 80 -5.34 30.66 7.46
C LYS A 80 -5.75 31.75 6.48
N THR A 81 -4.87 32.72 6.28
CA THR A 81 -5.15 33.76 5.27
C THR A 81 -5.11 33.13 3.87
N LYS A 82 -5.83 33.72 2.89
CA LYS A 82 -5.76 33.26 1.49
C LYS A 82 -4.33 33.24 0.94
N ASP A 83 -3.46 34.13 1.45
CA ASP A 83 -2.05 34.17 1.08
C ASP A 83 -1.27 32.97 1.63
N GLU A 84 -1.53 32.57 2.88
CA GLU A 84 -0.96 31.35 3.47
C GLU A 84 -1.44 30.09 2.76
N GLU A 85 -2.73 30.01 2.41
CA GLU A 85 -3.27 28.89 1.62
C GLU A 85 -2.63 28.81 0.23
N TYR A 86 -2.43 29.96 -0.43
CA TYR A 86 -1.73 30.03 -1.71
C TYR A 86 -0.28 29.53 -1.60
N LYS A 87 0.46 29.96 -0.57
CA LYS A 87 1.84 29.53 -0.33
C LYS A 87 1.93 28.03 -0.01
N ASP A 88 1.01 27.51 0.81
CA ASP A 88 0.92 26.07 1.09
C ASP A 88 0.63 25.27 -0.19
N ALA A 89 -0.32 25.71 -1.02
CA ALA A 89 -0.65 25.06 -2.28
C ALA A 89 0.52 25.08 -3.27
N LEU A 90 1.26 26.19 -3.35
CA LEU A 90 2.44 26.32 -4.20
C LEU A 90 3.56 25.37 -3.74
N ARG A 91 3.83 25.31 -2.43
CA ARG A 91 4.80 24.36 -1.85
C ARG A 91 4.41 22.92 -2.15
N ASP A 92 3.16 22.55 -1.88
CA ASP A 92 2.67 21.18 -2.08
C ASP A 92 2.71 20.78 -3.57
N MET A 93 2.42 21.74 -4.47
CA MET A 93 2.62 21.57 -5.91
C MET A 93 4.08 21.31 -6.24
N GLN A 94 5.02 22.12 -5.75
CA GLN A 94 6.45 21.93 -5.98
C GLN A 94 6.94 20.57 -5.46
N ILE A 95 6.52 20.15 -4.27
CA ILE A 95 6.83 18.84 -3.70
C ILE A 95 6.34 17.71 -4.61
N SER A 96 5.16 17.84 -5.21
CA SER A 96 4.61 16.84 -6.13
C SER A 96 5.43 16.64 -7.42
N TRP A 97 6.35 17.56 -7.75
CA TRP A 97 7.25 17.47 -8.89
C TRP A 97 8.60 16.82 -8.54
N ILE A 98 8.96 16.71 -7.26
CA ILE A 98 10.26 16.15 -6.84
C ILE A 98 10.46 14.72 -7.36
N SER A 99 9.41 13.90 -7.35
CA SER A 99 9.48 12.52 -7.85
C SER A 99 9.41 12.39 -9.38
N LYS A 100 9.12 13.48 -10.09
CA LYS A 100 8.97 13.50 -11.56
C LYS A 100 10.17 14.11 -12.27
N LEU A 101 10.94 14.93 -11.57
CA LEU A 101 12.14 15.59 -12.08
C LEU A 101 13.36 14.68 -11.87
N GLU A 102 14.46 15.05 -12.51
CA GLU A 102 15.75 14.39 -12.29
C GLU A 102 16.26 14.64 -10.87
N VAL A 103 17.01 13.67 -10.33
CA VAL A 103 17.49 13.69 -8.94
C VAL A 103 18.39 14.89 -8.67
N ASP A 104 19.14 15.37 -9.66
CA ASP A 104 20.08 16.49 -9.53
C ASP A 104 19.41 17.86 -9.67
N HIS A 105 18.08 17.93 -9.81
CA HIS A 105 17.36 19.19 -9.91
C HIS A 105 17.42 19.98 -8.58
N SER A 106 17.73 21.28 -8.65
CA SER A 106 17.87 22.18 -7.49
C SER A 106 16.62 22.34 -6.61
N LEU A 107 15.46 21.85 -7.06
CA LEU A 107 14.16 22.15 -6.45
C LEU A 107 14.10 21.62 -5.02
N TYR A 108 14.71 20.46 -4.77
CA TYR A 108 14.75 19.87 -3.45
C TYR A 108 15.55 20.74 -2.47
N ASP A 109 16.73 21.21 -2.87
CA ASP A 109 17.59 22.04 -2.02
C ASP A 109 16.97 23.42 -1.76
N ASP A 110 16.36 24.01 -2.78
CA ASP A 110 15.62 25.27 -2.68
C ASP A 110 14.48 25.17 -1.66
N LEU A 111 13.67 24.10 -1.74
CA LEU A 111 12.57 23.84 -0.81
C LEU A 111 13.06 23.47 0.58
N ARG A 112 14.18 22.74 0.68
CA ARG A 112 14.77 22.34 1.97
C ARG A 112 15.28 23.56 2.73
N GLY A 113 15.85 24.55 2.04
CA GLY A 113 16.25 25.82 2.64
C GLY A 113 15.05 26.64 3.15
N GLN A 114 13.92 26.59 2.45
CA GLN A 114 12.70 27.33 2.82
C GLN A 114 11.86 26.63 3.89
N TYR A 115 11.85 25.29 3.91
CA TYR A 115 10.95 24.49 4.74
C TYR A 115 11.68 23.30 5.41
N PRO A 116 12.61 23.54 6.36
CA PRO A 116 13.49 22.51 6.92
C PRO A 116 12.78 21.45 7.79
N ASP A 117 11.55 21.73 8.25
CA ASP A 117 10.76 20.81 9.09
C ASP A 117 9.56 20.19 8.37
N HIS A 118 9.43 20.42 7.07
CA HIS A 118 8.27 19.94 6.32
C HIS A 118 8.44 18.47 5.88
N LEU A 119 7.93 17.54 6.69
CA LEU A 119 8.04 16.10 6.44
C LEU A 119 7.63 15.62 5.03
N PRO A 120 6.56 16.15 4.39
CA PRO A 120 6.21 15.75 3.03
C PRO A 120 7.30 15.99 1.98
N LEU A 121 8.16 17.00 2.17
CA LEU A 121 9.30 17.27 1.29
C LEU A 121 10.31 16.12 1.34
N PHE A 122 10.73 15.73 2.55
CA PHE A 122 11.68 14.64 2.75
C PHE A 122 11.09 13.30 2.29
N LYS A 123 9.79 13.07 2.51
CA LYS A 123 9.08 11.90 2.00
C LYS A 123 9.15 11.82 0.47
N ALA A 124 8.86 12.92 -0.22
CA ALA A 124 8.87 12.95 -1.69
C ALA A 124 10.27 12.71 -2.26
N ARG A 125 11.32 13.29 -1.64
CA ARG A 125 12.72 13.02 -2.00
C ARG A 125 13.08 11.56 -1.79
N LEU A 126 12.70 10.98 -0.64
CA LEU A 126 12.97 9.59 -0.31
C LEU A 126 12.30 8.63 -1.30
N GLU A 127 11.05 8.90 -1.66
CA GLU A 127 10.32 8.17 -2.70
C GLU A 127 11.00 8.27 -4.08
N ALA A 128 11.51 9.45 -4.44
CA ALA A 128 12.20 9.66 -5.71
C ALA A 128 13.50 8.84 -5.79
N LEU A 129 14.32 8.86 -4.74
CA LEU A 129 15.59 8.13 -4.69
C LEU A 129 15.39 6.61 -4.67
N ASP A 130 14.42 6.11 -3.88
CA ASP A 130 14.17 4.68 -3.73
C ASP A 130 13.54 4.05 -4.99
N ASN A 131 12.86 4.85 -5.82
CA ASN A 131 12.28 4.42 -7.10
C ASN A 131 13.20 4.68 -8.31
N HIS A 132 14.37 5.27 -8.11
CA HIS A 132 15.30 5.56 -9.20
C HIS A 132 15.90 4.28 -9.80
N LYS A 133 16.15 4.26 -11.11
CA LYS A 133 16.74 3.09 -11.80
C LYS A 133 18.10 2.71 -11.22
N ASP A 134 18.91 3.71 -10.92
CA ASP A 134 20.22 3.58 -10.26
C ASP A 134 20.13 3.69 -8.73
N ARG A 135 19.09 3.14 -8.10
CA ARG A 135 18.87 3.18 -6.64
C ARG A 135 20.13 2.87 -5.82
N LYS A 136 20.97 1.94 -6.29
CA LYS A 136 22.22 1.54 -5.62
C LYS A 136 23.20 2.70 -5.39
N LYS A 137 23.22 3.71 -6.28
CA LYS A 137 24.08 4.90 -6.13
C LYS A 137 23.62 5.83 -5.00
N PHE A 138 22.34 5.78 -4.64
CA PHE A 138 21.71 6.68 -3.68
C PHE A 138 21.51 6.04 -2.29
N LEU A 139 22.11 4.87 -2.03
CA LEU A 139 21.89 4.14 -0.76
C LEU A 139 22.27 4.97 0.47
N ALA A 140 23.37 5.73 0.42
CA ALA A 140 23.78 6.61 1.51
C ALA A 140 22.73 7.71 1.78
N GLU A 141 22.29 8.42 0.74
CA GLU A 141 21.27 9.47 0.86
C GLU A 141 19.93 8.91 1.34
N ILE A 142 19.50 7.74 0.86
CA ILE A 142 18.28 7.06 1.32
C ILE A 142 18.35 6.75 2.82
N ILE A 143 19.50 6.26 3.30
CA ILE A 143 19.70 5.94 4.73
C ILE A 143 19.64 7.22 5.56
N ASP A 144 20.39 8.25 5.17
CA ASP A 144 20.46 9.51 5.91
C ASP A 144 19.11 10.23 5.96
N LEU A 145 18.41 10.27 4.82
CA LEU A 145 17.10 10.88 4.71
C LEU A 145 16.04 10.11 5.52
N SER A 146 16.09 8.78 5.51
CA SER A 146 15.20 7.97 6.36
C SER A 146 15.46 8.23 7.84
N LYS A 147 16.73 8.29 8.27
CA LYS A 147 17.10 8.63 9.65
C LYS A 147 16.66 10.05 10.03
N LEU A 148 16.74 11.01 9.10
CA LEU A 148 16.27 12.38 9.30
C LEU A 148 14.75 12.45 9.49
N ILE A 149 13.98 11.72 8.69
CA ILE A 149 12.51 11.66 8.85
C ILE A 149 12.15 11.03 10.20
N ILE A 150 12.80 9.92 10.55
CA ILE A 150 12.58 9.21 11.82
C ILE A 150 12.89 10.13 13.02
N SER A 151 13.96 10.93 12.95
CA SER A 151 14.34 11.83 14.06
C SER A 151 13.41 13.04 14.21
N LYS A 152 12.76 13.47 13.13
CA LYS A 152 11.75 14.55 13.17
C LYS A 152 10.39 14.10 13.69
N ILE A 153 10.12 12.80 13.75
CA ILE A 153 8.85 12.26 14.25
C ILE A 153 8.98 11.98 15.75
N ASP A 154 8.11 12.60 16.57
CA ASP A 154 8.03 12.30 18.00
C ASP A 154 7.35 10.94 18.22
N GLN A 155 8.18 9.91 18.36
CA GLN A 155 7.76 8.54 18.61
C GLN A 155 7.09 8.36 19.97
N LYS A 156 7.51 9.12 20.99
CA LYS A 156 6.95 9.01 22.35
C LYS A 156 5.52 9.55 22.36
N ASP A 157 5.30 10.68 21.71
CA ASP A 157 3.98 11.25 21.54
C ASP A 157 3.06 10.31 20.74
N LEU A 158 3.54 9.72 19.64
CA LEU A 158 2.79 8.71 18.87
C LEU A 158 2.41 7.49 19.72
N MET A 159 3.36 6.90 20.45
CA MET A 159 3.09 5.77 21.33
C MET A 159 2.06 6.13 22.41
N SER A 160 2.17 7.33 22.98
CA SER A 160 1.23 7.81 23.99
C SER A 160 -0.19 7.95 23.43
N PHE A 161 -0.32 8.44 22.18
CA PHE A 161 -1.61 8.57 21.50
C PHE A 161 -2.28 7.21 21.27
N TYR A 162 -1.54 6.21 20.76
CA TYR A 162 -2.10 4.86 20.54
C TYR A 162 -2.29 4.05 21.83
N GLY A 163 -1.68 4.45 22.94
CA GLY A 163 -1.96 3.89 24.25
C GLY A 163 -3.30 4.36 24.85
N MET A 164 -3.88 5.44 24.34
CA MET A 164 -5.19 5.94 24.80
C MET A 164 -6.33 5.17 24.13
N LYS A 165 -7.32 4.74 24.93
CA LYS A 165 -8.49 4.02 24.43
C LYS A 165 -9.45 4.90 23.62
N SER A 166 -9.59 6.17 24.01
CA SER A 166 -10.43 7.15 23.33
C SER A 166 -9.91 8.55 23.62
N ASP A 167 -9.86 9.40 22.61
CA ASP A 167 -9.53 10.81 22.75
C ASP A 167 -10.82 11.60 23.03
N PRO A 168 -10.95 12.29 24.18
CA PRO A 168 -12.15 13.03 24.54
C PRO A 168 -12.28 14.40 23.85
N ARG A 169 -11.27 14.82 23.09
CA ARG A 169 -11.28 16.14 22.43
C ARG A 169 -12.26 16.19 21.26
N PRO A 170 -12.90 17.35 20.99
CA PRO A 170 -13.86 17.48 19.90
C PRO A 170 -13.24 17.32 18.50
N ASP A 171 -11.92 17.52 18.36
CA ASP A 171 -11.15 17.37 17.13
C ASP A 171 -10.41 16.03 17.03
N ALA A 172 -10.75 15.05 17.88
CA ALA A 172 -10.14 13.72 17.95
C ALA A 172 -10.01 13.00 16.59
N ALA A 173 -11.01 13.13 15.70
CA ALA A 173 -10.97 12.50 14.37
C ALA A 173 -9.85 13.08 13.49
N THR A 174 -9.66 14.40 13.53
CA THR A 174 -8.58 15.10 12.80
C THR A 174 -7.23 14.76 13.37
N ILE A 175 -7.07 14.80 14.70
CA ILE A 175 -5.82 14.43 15.39
C ILE A 175 -5.45 12.99 15.03
N LYS A 176 -6.40 12.06 15.10
CA LYS A 176 -6.17 10.66 14.73
C LYS A 176 -5.67 10.54 13.30
N SER A 177 -6.30 11.23 12.35
CA SER A 177 -5.85 11.22 10.95
C SER A 177 -4.43 11.75 10.78
N GLU A 178 -4.03 12.78 11.53
CA GLU A 178 -2.67 13.31 11.50
C GLU A 178 -1.66 12.32 12.13
N LYS A 179 -2.00 11.70 13.27
CA LYS A 179 -1.15 10.68 13.92
C LYS A 179 -1.01 9.41 13.06
N ASP A 180 -2.09 8.97 12.41
CA ASP A 180 -2.07 7.85 11.47
C ASP A 180 -1.13 8.14 10.28
N LYS A 181 -1.17 9.36 9.71
CA LYS A 181 -0.23 9.79 8.65
C LYS A 181 1.23 9.79 9.11
N LEU A 182 1.50 10.28 10.32
CA LEU A 182 2.85 10.27 10.90
C LEU A 182 3.33 8.84 11.14
N LYS A 183 2.46 7.96 11.66
CA LYS A 183 2.77 6.54 11.84
C LYS A 183 3.05 5.84 10.52
N ASP A 184 2.22 6.06 9.50
CA ASP A 184 2.44 5.50 8.15
C ASP A 184 3.77 5.99 7.55
N LEU A 185 4.11 7.28 7.72
CA LEU A 185 5.40 7.82 7.29
C LEU A 185 6.57 7.19 8.06
N LEU A 186 6.42 7.00 9.37
CA LEU A 186 7.44 6.35 10.21
C LEU A 186 7.71 4.91 9.74
N ILE A 187 6.66 4.14 9.52
CA ILE A 187 6.74 2.76 9.00
C ILE A 187 7.41 2.72 7.62
N ASP A 188 7.00 3.60 6.70
CA ASP A 188 7.60 3.70 5.36
C ASP A 188 9.09 4.03 5.44
N SER A 189 9.47 4.96 6.32
CA SER A 189 10.86 5.38 6.52
C SER A 189 11.73 4.24 7.06
N TYR A 190 11.25 3.49 8.06
CA TYR A 190 11.94 2.30 8.55
C TYR A 190 12.06 1.20 7.49
N CYS A 191 11.02 1.00 6.67
CA CYS A 191 11.08 0.02 5.58
C CYS A 191 12.13 0.40 4.54
N ARG A 192 12.21 1.68 4.14
CA ARG A 192 13.21 2.14 3.15
C ARG A 192 14.61 2.11 3.72
N LEU A 193 14.79 2.52 4.97
CA LEU A 193 16.04 2.37 5.71
C LEU A 193 16.51 0.92 5.71
N GLY A 194 15.64 0.00 6.15
CA GLY A 194 15.95 -1.42 6.25
C GLY A 194 16.26 -2.07 4.90
N LYS A 195 15.50 -1.74 3.84
CA LYS A 195 15.79 -2.18 2.47
C LYS A 195 17.16 -1.69 2.00
N ALA A 196 17.49 -0.42 2.26
CA ALA A 196 18.78 0.16 1.88
C ALA A 196 19.93 -0.51 2.64
N GLN A 197 19.80 -0.69 3.96
CA GLN A 197 20.77 -1.41 4.79
C GLN A 197 20.98 -2.85 4.30
N ALA A 198 19.91 -3.59 4.02
CA ALA A 198 19.98 -4.94 3.48
C ALA A 198 20.71 -4.97 2.12
N THR A 199 20.44 -4.00 1.23
CA THR A 199 21.12 -3.91 -0.08
C THR A 199 22.62 -3.67 0.10
N VAL A 200 23.02 -2.83 1.06
CA VAL A 200 24.42 -2.53 1.36
C VAL A 200 25.14 -3.78 1.88
N LEU A 201 24.52 -4.51 2.80
CA LEU A 201 25.08 -5.73 3.37
C LEU A 201 25.21 -6.84 2.32
N GLU A 202 24.18 -7.07 1.51
CA GLU A 202 24.21 -8.04 0.39
C GLU A 202 25.32 -7.69 -0.63
N SER A 203 25.50 -6.41 -0.95
CA SER A 203 26.54 -5.97 -1.90
C SER A 203 27.95 -6.17 -1.34
N ARG A 204 28.14 -6.08 -0.01
CA ARG A 204 29.43 -6.33 0.65
C ARG A 204 29.79 -7.81 0.76
N GLU A 205 28.81 -8.69 0.89
CA GLU A 205 29.05 -10.15 0.90
C GLU A 205 29.44 -10.70 -0.49
N GLY A 206 29.05 -10.00 -1.56
CA GLY A 206 29.28 -10.44 -2.95
C GLY A 206 30.56 -9.92 -3.62
N GLU A 207 31.23 -8.88 -3.09
CA GLU A 207 32.40 -8.25 -3.70
C GLU A 207 33.59 -8.23 -2.72
N GLU A 208 34.61 -9.08 -2.96
CA GLU A 208 35.82 -9.17 -2.11
C GLU A 208 36.74 -7.92 -2.21
N GLU A 209 36.59 -7.05 -3.22
CA GLU A 209 37.48 -5.89 -3.45
C GLU A 209 36.76 -4.54 -3.75
N GLY A 210 35.43 -4.45 -3.58
CA GLY A 210 34.61 -3.34 -4.11
C GLY A 210 33.94 -2.39 -3.09
N SER A 211 34.33 -2.41 -1.81
CA SER A 211 33.58 -1.68 -0.76
C SER A 211 33.79 -0.15 -0.73
N GLU A 212 34.68 0.40 -1.56
CA GLU A 212 34.97 1.83 -1.60
C GLU A 212 33.78 2.62 -2.18
N GLY A 213 32.96 3.21 -1.31
CA GLY A 213 31.84 4.09 -1.68
C GLY A 213 30.48 3.66 -1.14
N LEU A 214 30.37 2.44 -0.56
CA LEU A 214 29.15 2.02 0.12
C LEU A 214 29.07 2.62 1.53
N PRO A 215 27.88 3.06 1.99
CA PRO A 215 27.71 3.60 3.33
C PRO A 215 28.04 2.55 4.39
N THR A 216 28.55 3.01 5.54
CA THR A 216 28.84 2.13 6.68
C THR A 216 27.55 1.64 7.31
N VAL A 217 27.24 0.37 7.09
CA VAL A 217 26.11 -0.34 7.68
C VAL A 217 26.62 -1.63 8.32
N THR A 218 26.17 -1.91 9.54
CA THR A 218 26.50 -3.09 10.33
C THR A 218 25.32 -4.05 10.44
N ALA A 219 25.59 -5.28 10.89
CA ALA A 219 24.56 -6.27 11.21
C ALA A 219 23.59 -5.80 12.30
N ASP A 220 24.08 -5.00 13.25
CA ASP A 220 23.27 -4.48 14.34
C ASP A 220 22.31 -3.38 13.85
N ASP A 221 22.72 -2.55 12.89
CA ASP A 221 21.87 -1.49 12.33
C ASP A 221 20.58 -2.04 11.71
N ILE A 222 20.68 -3.11 10.90
CA ILE A 222 19.50 -3.71 10.25
C ILE A 222 18.63 -4.45 11.27
N LYS A 223 19.24 -5.07 12.28
CA LYS A 223 18.54 -5.75 13.37
C LYS A 223 17.76 -4.77 14.25
N GLU A 224 18.37 -3.64 14.62
CA GLU A 224 17.70 -2.57 15.37
C GLU A 224 16.54 -2.00 14.57
N THR A 225 16.74 -1.76 13.28
CA THR A 225 15.69 -1.28 12.35
C THR A 225 14.50 -2.25 12.32
N TYR A 226 14.76 -3.55 12.20
CA TYR A 226 13.72 -4.59 12.22
C TYR A 226 12.99 -4.66 13.57
N GLN A 227 13.72 -4.64 14.68
CA GLN A 227 13.15 -4.71 16.04
C GLN A 227 12.30 -3.48 16.36
N THR A 228 12.73 -2.31 15.91
CA THR A 228 11.99 -1.07 16.12
C THR A 228 10.74 -1.05 15.25
N LEU A 229 10.83 -1.46 13.98
CA LEU A 229 9.67 -1.56 13.09
C LEU A 229 8.57 -2.45 13.66
N GLN A 230 8.92 -3.58 14.29
CA GLN A 230 7.97 -4.50 14.91
C GLN A 230 7.09 -3.84 16.00
N GLN A 231 7.56 -2.76 16.62
CA GLN A 231 6.79 -2.02 17.63
C GLN A 231 5.62 -1.23 17.00
N TRP A 232 5.70 -0.92 15.71
CA TRP A 232 4.77 -0.04 15.02
C TRP A 232 3.75 -0.78 14.15
N VAL A 233 4.10 -1.98 13.65
CA VAL A 233 3.31 -2.71 12.67
C VAL A 233 3.52 -4.22 12.79
N ASP A 234 2.48 -4.99 12.45
CA ASP A 234 2.59 -6.44 12.31
C ASP A 234 3.51 -6.76 11.12
N LEU A 235 4.52 -7.59 11.37
CA LEU A 235 5.50 -7.97 10.37
C LEU A 235 4.93 -8.84 9.23
N ASN A 236 3.68 -9.30 9.36
CA ASN A 236 2.94 -10.00 8.29
C ASN A 236 2.12 -9.05 7.40
N ASP A 237 2.09 -7.75 7.72
CA ASP A 237 1.43 -6.73 6.90
C ASP A 237 2.12 -6.62 5.53
N ALA A 238 1.32 -6.51 4.47
CA ALA A 238 1.80 -6.37 3.09
C ALA A 238 2.71 -5.14 2.94
N LYS A 239 2.45 -4.05 3.67
CA LYS A 239 3.24 -2.80 3.62
C LYS A 239 4.71 -3.00 3.98
N VAL A 240 5.02 -3.95 4.87
CA VAL A 240 6.40 -4.20 5.36
C VAL A 240 7.00 -5.51 4.85
N SER A 241 6.23 -6.26 4.05
CA SER A 241 6.61 -7.59 3.58
C SER A 241 7.92 -7.60 2.77
N GLN A 242 8.17 -6.56 1.96
CA GLN A 242 9.41 -6.49 1.17
C GLN A 242 10.66 -6.36 2.05
N PHE A 243 10.64 -5.47 3.05
CA PHE A 243 11.76 -5.33 3.98
C PHE A 243 11.94 -6.57 4.86
N THR A 244 10.84 -7.11 5.42
CA THR A 244 10.92 -8.30 6.29
C THR A 244 11.39 -9.55 5.54
N MET A 245 11.11 -9.65 4.23
CA MET A 245 11.69 -10.66 3.34
C MET A 245 13.20 -10.48 3.22
N MET A 246 13.68 -9.27 2.88
CA MET A 246 15.12 -8.98 2.76
C MET A 246 15.87 -9.25 4.08
N TYR A 247 15.28 -8.87 5.21
CA TYR A 247 15.84 -9.17 6.53
C TYR A 247 15.90 -10.69 6.79
N ALA A 248 14.87 -11.44 6.42
CA ALA A 248 14.87 -12.90 6.56
C ALA A 248 15.94 -13.56 5.67
N GLN A 249 16.19 -13.04 4.47
CA GLN A 249 17.28 -13.50 3.60
C GLN A 249 18.64 -13.24 4.25
N TYR A 250 18.89 -12.02 4.74
CA TYR A 250 20.11 -11.66 5.45
C TYR A 250 20.37 -12.55 6.68
N MET A 251 19.32 -12.85 7.46
CA MET A 251 19.40 -13.75 8.61
C MET A 251 19.46 -15.25 8.23
N LYS A 252 19.55 -15.59 6.93
CA LYS A 252 19.56 -16.95 6.38
C LYS A 252 18.32 -17.78 6.78
N GLN A 253 17.20 -17.11 7.03
CA GLN A 253 15.89 -17.70 7.29
C GLN A 253 15.13 -17.94 5.98
N TYR A 254 15.73 -18.71 5.09
CA TYR A 254 15.28 -18.87 3.70
C TYR A 254 13.83 -19.36 3.56
N GLY A 255 13.37 -20.28 4.42
CA GLY A 255 11.97 -20.74 4.40
C GLY A 255 10.96 -19.62 4.69
N ARG A 256 11.30 -18.70 5.60
CA ARG A 256 10.47 -17.52 5.90
C ARG A 256 10.49 -16.54 4.74
N ALA A 257 11.67 -16.26 4.18
CA ALA A 257 11.81 -15.38 3.03
C ALA A 257 11.00 -15.91 1.82
N LEU A 258 11.08 -17.21 1.53
CA LEU A 258 10.35 -17.86 0.45
C LEU A 258 8.83 -17.74 0.63
N LYS A 259 8.33 -17.97 1.85
CA LYS A 259 6.90 -17.80 2.17
C LYS A 259 6.42 -16.37 1.90
N ILE A 260 7.22 -15.37 2.28
CA ILE A 260 6.86 -13.96 2.05
C ILE A 260 6.90 -13.64 0.55
N ALA A 261 7.93 -14.09 -0.18
CA ALA A 261 8.05 -13.89 -1.63
C ALA A 261 6.85 -14.47 -2.39
N GLN A 262 6.42 -15.70 -2.04
CA GLN A 262 5.24 -16.33 -2.63
C GLN A 262 3.95 -15.56 -2.33
N LYS A 263 3.78 -15.06 -1.09
CA LYS A 263 2.61 -14.24 -0.73
C LYS A 263 2.57 -12.95 -1.54
N LEU A 264 3.70 -12.24 -1.65
CA LEU A 264 3.81 -11.02 -2.46
C LEU A 264 3.46 -11.27 -3.94
N TYR A 265 3.92 -12.39 -4.49
CA TYR A 265 3.59 -12.79 -5.86
C TYR A 265 2.09 -13.09 -6.05
N GLN A 266 1.44 -13.75 -5.07
CA GLN A 266 0.00 -14.03 -5.12
C GLN A 266 -0.85 -12.76 -5.06
N GLU A 267 -0.43 -11.78 -4.27
CA GLU A 267 -1.11 -10.48 -4.18
C GLU A 267 -0.95 -9.66 -5.46
N LYS A 268 0.26 -9.63 -6.01
CA LYS A 268 0.56 -8.94 -7.27
C LYS A 268 1.62 -9.73 -8.04
N ALA A 269 1.20 -10.33 -9.16
CA ALA A 269 2.11 -11.04 -10.05
C ALA A 269 3.25 -10.11 -10.49
N ASN A 270 4.47 -10.38 -10.01
CA ASN A 270 5.69 -9.65 -10.31
C ASN A 270 6.81 -10.66 -10.60
N PRO A 271 7.38 -10.69 -11.82
CA PRO A 271 8.50 -11.58 -12.15
C PRO A 271 9.69 -11.47 -11.20
N GLU A 272 9.95 -10.29 -10.61
CA GLU A 272 11.04 -10.09 -9.67
C GLU A 272 10.88 -10.92 -8.39
N MET A 273 9.64 -11.15 -7.93
CA MET A 273 9.37 -11.96 -6.74
C MET A 273 9.64 -13.44 -7.01
N GLU A 274 9.36 -13.92 -8.21
CA GLU A 274 9.70 -15.29 -8.65
C GLU A 274 11.22 -15.44 -8.82
N MET A 275 11.92 -14.44 -9.37
CA MET A 275 13.39 -14.45 -9.42
C MET A 275 14.00 -14.47 -8.01
N THR A 276 13.40 -13.76 -7.07
CA THR A 276 13.81 -13.78 -5.65
C THR A 276 13.56 -15.16 -5.04
N ALA A 277 12.41 -15.78 -5.29
CA ALA A 277 12.11 -17.14 -4.85
C ALA A 277 13.11 -18.16 -5.42
N LEU A 278 13.48 -18.05 -6.70
CA LEU A 278 14.50 -18.88 -7.33
C LEU A 278 15.86 -18.78 -6.63
N LYS A 279 16.33 -17.56 -6.34
CA LYS A 279 17.57 -17.35 -5.58
C LYS A 279 17.52 -18.06 -4.22
N ILE A 280 16.40 -17.92 -3.50
CA ILE A 280 16.21 -18.55 -2.19
C ILE A 280 16.18 -20.09 -2.30
N LEU A 281 15.55 -20.64 -3.33
CA LEU A 281 15.50 -22.09 -3.55
C LEU A 281 16.88 -22.68 -3.86
N ARG A 282 17.73 -21.93 -4.59
CA ARG A 282 19.13 -22.31 -4.82
C ARG A 282 19.94 -22.30 -3.53
N GLU A 283 19.78 -21.28 -2.68
CA GLU A 283 20.40 -21.22 -1.35
C GLU A 283 19.97 -22.40 -0.43
N LEU A 284 18.75 -22.92 -0.62
CA LEU A 284 18.24 -24.10 0.08
C LEU A 284 18.72 -25.43 -0.52
N GLY A 285 19.33 -25.42 -1.72
CA GLY A 285 19.72 -26.63 -2.45
C GLY A 285 18.53 -27.46 -2.96
N TRP A 286 17.38 -26.83 -3.22
CA TRP A 286 16.18 -27.52 -3.68
C TRP A 286 16.10 -27.53 -5.21
N ASP A 287 17.02 -28.24 -5.85
CA ASP A 287 17.21 -28.22 -7.32
C ASP A 287 15.93 -28.56 -8.09
N HIS A 288 15.20 -29.59 -7.65
CA HIS A 288 13.91 -29.96 -8.24
C HIS A 288 12.88 -28.83 -8.24
N CYS A 289 12.87 -27.97 -7.20
CA CYS A 289 12.01 -26.80 -7.14
C CYS A 289 12.54 -25.68 -8.05
N VAL A 290 13.86 -25.50 -8.12
CA VAL A 290 14.49 -24.52 -9.03
C VAL A 290 14.11 -24.84 -10.47
N ASP A 291 14.33 -26.07 -10.92
CA ASP A 291 13.98 -26.53 -12.27
C ASP A 291 12.49 -26.33 -12.56
N HIS A 292 11.63 -26.66 -11.61
CA HIS A 292 10.18 -26.47 -11.77
C HIS A 292 9.82 -25.00 -11.97
N VAL A 293 10.34 -24.10 -11.13
CA VAL A 293 10.01 -22.67 -11.19
C VAL A 293 10.63 -22.01 -12.42
N GLU A 294 11.84 -22.38 -12.83
CA GLU A 294 12.46 -21.88 -14.06
C GLU A 294 11.64 -22.24 -15.30
N ASN A 295 11.23 -23.50 -15.42
CA ASN A 295 10.35 -23.95 -16.51
C ASN A 295 8.99 -23.23 -16.47
N LEU A 296 8.45 -23.02 -15.27
CA LEU A 296 7.17 -22.34 -15.10
C LEU A 296 7.25 -20.84 -15.48
N LEU A 297 8.38 -20.18 -15.25
CA LEU A 297 8.60 -18.78 -15.64
C LEU A 297 8.53 -18.56 -17.15
N LEU A 298 9.01 -19.53 -17.94
CA LEU A 298 8.92 -19.47 -19.41
C LEU A 298 7.46 -19.41 -19.89
N VAL A 299 6.56 -20.07 -19.16
CA VAL A 299 5.12 -20.10 -19.45
C VAL A 299 4.40 -18.89 -18.87
N LYS A 300 4.74 -18.48 -17.64
CA LYS A 300 4.08 -17.36 -16.94
C LYS A 300 4.47 -15.98 -17.48
N CYS A 301 5.68 -15.83 -18.01
CA CYS A 301 6.23 -14.55 -18.47
C CYS A 301 6.63 -14.60 -19.96
N PRO A 302 5.67 -14.85 -20.88
CA PRO A 302 5.98 -14.92 -22.30
C PRO A 302 6.35 -13.53 -22.85
N LYS A 303 7.31 -13.48 -23.78
CA LYS A 303 7.76 -12.22 -24.42
C LYS A 303 6.69 -11.60 -25.32
N THR A 304 5.83 -12.44 -25.87
CA THR A 304 4.75 -12.07 -26.78
C THR A 304 3.52 -12.90 -26.46
N TYR A 305 2.34 -12.37 -26.79
CA TYR A 305 1.12 -13.15 -26.71
C TYR A 305 1.23 -14.41 -27.58
N THR A 306 0.57 -15.47 -27.13
CA THR A 306 0.41 -16.67 -27.93
C THR A 306 -0.29 -16.31 -29.24
N PRO A 307 0.24 -16.72 -30.41
CA PRO A 307 -0.42 -16.52 -31.69
C PRO A 307 -1.83 -17.12 -31.68
N PHE A 308 -2.72 -16.53 -32.48
CA PHE A 308 -4.10 -17.02 -32.70
C PHE A 308 -4.15 -18.15 -33.72
#